data_AF-A0A951GWP9-F1
#
_entry.id   AF-A0A951GWP9-F1
#
_cell.length_a   1.000
_cell.length_b   1.000
_cell.length_c   1.000
_cell.angle_alpha   90.00
_cell.angle_beta   90.00
_cell.angle_gamma   90.00
#
_symmetry.space_group_name_H-M   'P 1'
#
loop_
_entity.id
_entity.type
_entity.pdbx_description
1 polymer ?
#
loop_
_entity_poly.entity_id
_entity_poly.type
_entity_poly.pdbx_seq_one_letter_code
_entity_poly.pdbx_strand_id
1 'polypeptide(L)'
;MDALRLVDEHLQQDPDELEIQMLRAECLIAIGRFETALELARQIRARAPQQDSAAELVRMLEENLSNPASTDRVATWRNWQSEVPQELLLRMQRSVHSYTYRGVQLVKDPFDLALYPLLLWRLRPGTIVEIGSKAGGSALYFGDLLTNFEISGEVHSYDVFPVEDVEHPLVRFHRGDGQHLDEVIDAETLAGWARPLLVVEDADHSYETSIAVLRFFDAHLQPGDWIVIEDGNLSDLYPALYPNGTSGPHRALREFLSGTDGRYRIAAELCDFFAYNATSNSNGFLERID
;
A
#
# COMPACT_ATOMS: atom_id res chain seq x y z
N MET A 1 -16.52 16.60 24.95
CA MET A 1 -15.52 17.09 25.93
C MET A 1 -16.14 17.27 27.31
N ASP A 2 -17.24 18.01 27.46
CA ASP A 2 -17.86 18.23 28.78
C ASP A 2 -18.42 16.97 29.44
N ALA A 3 -19.00 16.05 28.67
CA ALA A 3 -19.51 14.77 29.19
C ALA A 3 -18.41 13.90 29.81
N LEU A 4 -17.27 13.72 29.12
CA LEU A 4 -16.14 12.93 29.64
C LEU A 4 -15.59 13.54 30.93
N ARG A 5 -15.50 14.88 31.02
CA ARG A 5 -15.06 15.57 32.24
C ARG A 5 -15.98 15.27 33.43
N LEU A 6 -17.30 15.36 33.23
CA LEU A 6 -18.28 15.07 34.30
C LEU A 6 -18.22 13.60 34.74
N VAL A 7 -18.03 12.68 33.79
CA VAL A 7 -17.84 11.25 34.06
C VAL A 7 -16.55 11.02 34.86
N ASP A 8 -15.43 11.62 34.46
CA ASP A 8 -14.16 11.52 35.18
C ASP A 8 -14.25 12.12 36.60
N GLU A 9 -14.98 13.24 36.77
CA GLU A 9 -15.23 13.86 38.08
C GLU A 9 -16.06 12.95 39.01
N HIS A 10 -17.04 12.25 38.46
CA HIS A 10 -17.83 11.26 39.20
C HIS A 10 -16.97 10.06 39.63
N LEU A 11 -16.16 9.52 38.71
CA LEU A 11 -15.29 8.38 38.99
C LEU A 11 -14.14 8.70 39.97
N GLN A 12 -13.84 9.97 40.24
CA GLN A 12 -12.94 10.34 41.35
C GLN A 12 -13.57 10.03 42.72
N GLN A 13 -14.90 10.06 42.81
CA GLN A 13 -15.65 9.80 44.04
C GLN A 13 -15.99 8.32 44.17
N ASP A 14 -16.38 7.68 43.06
CA ASP A 14 -16.64 6.24 42.98
C ASP A 14 -15.95 5.62 41.75
N PRO A 15 -14.68 5.18 41.89
CA PRO A 15 -13.93 4.62 40.77
C PRO A 15 -14.46 3.28 40.26
N ASP A 16 -15.29 2.59 41.05
CA ASP A 16 -15.68 1.21 40.82
C ASP A 16 -17.10 1.07 40.25
N GLU A 17 -17.81 2.19 40.07
CA GLU A 17 -19.15 2.23 39.52
C GLU A 17 -19.17 1.85 38.02
N LEU A 18 -19.58 0.61 37.75
CA LEU A 18 -19.50 0.00 36.43
C LEU A 18 -20.34 0.73 35.37
N GLU A 19 -21.51 1.27 35.73
CA GLU A 19 -22.36 2.02 34.80
C GLU A 19 -21.66 3.29 34.31
N ILE A 20 -20.99 4.00 35.22
CA ILE A 20 -20.25 5.23 34.89
C ILE A 20 -18.97 4.90 34.13
N GLN A 21 -18.29 3.79 34.45
CA GLN A 21 -17.17 3.29 33.66
C GLN A 21 -17.58 2.92 32.22
N MET A 22 -18.77 2.34 32.04
CA MET A 22 -19.31 2.10 30.69
C MET A 22 -19.59 3.41 29.94
N LEU A 23 -20.22 4.39 30.60
CA LEU A 23 -20.43 5.72 30.01
C LEU A 23 -19.11 6.42 29.66
N ARG A 24 -18.06 6.20 30.44
CA ARG A 24 -16.70 6.66 30.14
C ARG A 24 -16.16 6.03 28.86
N ALA A 25 -16.33 4.72 28.68
CA ALA A 25 -15.92 4.03 27.46
C ALA A 25 -16.64 4.61 26.23
N GLU A 26 -17.95 4.84 26.31
CA GLU A 26 -18.73 5.49 25.24
C GLU A 26 -18.25 6.92 24.95
N CYS A 27 -17.97 7.70 25.99
CA CYS A 27 -17.42 9.04 25.84
C CYS A 27 -16.04 9.02 25.16
N LEU A 28 -15.18 8.07 25.51
CA LEU A 28 -13.87 7.87 24.90
C LEU A 28 -14.01 7.52 23.41
N ILE A 29 -14.95 6.65 23.05
CA ILE A 29 -15.28 6.32 21.65
C ILE A 29 -15.74 7.57 20.90
N ALA A 30 -16.65 8.36 21.49
CA ALA A 30 -17.18 9.57 20.86
C ALA A 30 -16.10 10.64 20.59
N ILE A 31 -14.96 10.60 21.29
CA ILE A 31 -13.81 11.49 21.06
C ILE A 31 -12.64 10.80 20.35
N GLY A 32 -12.84 9.61 19.79
CA GLY A 32 -11.84 8.88 19.00
C GLY A 32 -10.70 8.27 19.82
N ARG A 33 -10.89 8.01 21.12
CA ARG A 33 -9.94 7.32 22.01
C ARG A 33 -10.26 5.83 22.09
N PHE A 34 -10.26 5.16 20.94
CA PHE A 34 -10.75 3.78 20.80
C PHE A 34 -9.91 2.76 21.57
N GLU A 35 -8.58 2.89 21.60
CA GLU A 35 -7.68 1.97 22.30
C GLU A 35 -7.87 2.06 23.81
N THR A 36 -7.99 3.29 24.34
CA THR A 36 -8.29 3.53 25.75
C THR A 36 -9.69 3.02 26.11
N ALA A 37 -10.67 3.21 25.21
CA ALA A 37 -12.01 2.66 25.39
C ALA A 37 -12.01 1.12 25.41
N LEU A 38 -11.20 0.49 24.55
CA LEU A 38 -11.08 -0.97 24.47
C LEU A 38 -10.45 -1.54 25.73
N GLU A 39 -9.37 -0.93 26.23
CA GLU A 39 -8.74 -1.34 27.49
C GLU A 39 -9.75 -1.25 28.65
N LEU A 40 -10.49 -0.15 28.73
CA LEU A 40 -11.52 0.03 29.74
C LEU A 40 -12.65 -0.99 29.61
N ALA A 41 -13.16 -1.22 28.40
CA ALA A 41 -14.21 -2.21 28.15
C ALA A 41 -13.78 -3.63 28.54
N ARG A 42 -12.50 -4.00 28.30
CA ARG A 42 -11.92 -5.27 28.75
C ARG A 42 -11.88 -5.38 30.28
N GLN A 43 -11.52 -4.30 30.97
CA GLN A 43 -11.53 -4.25 32.44
C GLN A 43 -12.95 -4.40 33.01
N ILE A 44 -13.93 -3.71 32.44
CA ILE A 44 -15.34 -3.83 32.85
C ILE A 44 -15.84 -5.26 32.63
N ARG A 45 -15.57 -5.86 31.45
CA ARG A 45 -15.94 -7.25 31.15
C ARG A 45 -15.32 -8.24 32.14
N ALA A 46 -14.08 -8.03 32.56
CA ALA A 46 -13.42 -8.89 33.54
C ALA A 46 -14.09 -8.83 34.92
N ARG A 47 -14.65 -7.67 35.29
CA ARG A 47 -15.31 -7.43 36.58
C ARG A 47 -16.78 -7.86 36.59
N ALA A 48 -17.47 -7.76 35.45
CA ALA A 48 -18.86 -8.13 35.28
C ALA A 48 -19.06 -9.01 34.03
N PRO A 49 -18.59 -10.27 34.04
CA PRO A 49 -18.62 -11.15 32.87
C PRO A 49 -20.04 -11.52 32.40
N GLN A 50 -21.05 -11.32 33.25
CA GLN A 50 -22.47 -11.56 32.93
C GLN A 50 -23.14 -10.37 32.22
N GLN A 51 -22.44 -9.23 32.06
CA GLN A 51 -22.99 -8.02 31.45
C GLN A 51 -22.65 -7.98 29.95
N ASP A 52 -23.63 -8.28 29.10
CA ASP A 52 -23.43 -8.42 27.65
C ASP A 52 -22.89 -7.14 26.98
N SER A 53 -23.31 -5.95 27.44
CA SER A 53 -22.88 -4.67 26.84
C SER A 53 -21.35 -4.47 26.80
N ALA A 54 -20.61 -4.93 27.81
CA ALA A 54 -19.15 -4.82 27.81
C ALA A 54 -18.51 -5.82 26.84
N ALA A 55 -19.10 -7.02 26.70
CA ALA A 55 -18.63 -8.01 25.74
C ALA A 55 -18.88 -7.57 24.29
N GLU A 56 -20.04 -6.99 24.00
CA GLU A 56 -20.36 -6.41 22.70
C GLU A 56 -19.43 -5.24 22.35
N LEU A 57 -19.16 -4.36 23.31
CA LEU A 57 -18.28 -3.21 23.11
C LEU A 57 -16.83 -3.65 22.82
N VAL A 58 -16.32 -4.64 23.58
CA VAL A 58 -15.01 -5.24 23.31
C VAL A 58 -14.96 -5.84 21.92
N ARG A 59 -15.97 -6.63 21.53
CA ARG A 59 -16.03 -7.25 20.20
C ARG A 59 -16.02 -6.20 19.10
N MET A 60 -16.89 -5.19 19.20
CA MET A 60 -16.97 -4.10 18.23
C MET A 60 -15.64 -3.34 18.10
N LEU A 61 -14.99 -3.00 19.22
CA LEU A 61 -13.72 -2.28 19.20
C LEU A 61 -12.57 -3.16 18.71
N GLU A 62 -12.53 -4.45 19.05
CA GLU A 62 -11.55 -5.39 18.52
C GLU A 62 -11.69 -5.57 17.02
N GLU A 63 -12.91 -5.71 16.49
CA GLU A 63 -13.18 -5.76 15.06
C GLU A 63 -12.73 -4.46 14.36
N ASN A 64 -13.08 -3.30 14.91
CA ASN A 64 -12.75 -1.99 14.31
C ASN A 64 -11.27 -1.60 14.40
N LEU A 65 -10.56 -2.04 15.45
CA LEU A 65 -9.14 -1.74 15.66
C LEU A 65 -8.21 -2.82 15.10
N SER A 66 -8.75 -4.00 14.79
CA SER A 66 -8.00 -5.00 14.05
C SER A 66 -7.76 -4.49 12.63
N ASN A 67 -6.50 -4.43 12.20
CA ASN A 67 -6.20 -4.33 10.78
C ASN A 67 -6.43 -5.72 10.19
N PRO A 68 -7.44 -5.94 9.31
CA PRO A 68 -7.71 -7.25 8.74
C PRO A 68 -6.49 -7.84 8.01
N ALA A 69 -5.59 -6.98 7.53
CA ALA A 69 -4.38 -7.33 6.79
C ALA A 69 -3.19 -7.75 7.66
N SER A 70 -3.25 -7.58 8.99
CA SER A 70 -2.13 -7.93 9.90
C SER A 70 -2.11 -9.40 10.32
N THR A 71 -2.96 -10.25 9.75
CA THR A 71 -2.78 -11.70 9.91
C THR A 71 -1.62 -12.10 9.00
N ASP A 72 -0.52 -12.59 9.58
CA ASP A 72 0.62 -13.21 8.90
C ASP A 72 0.14 -14.36 8.01
N ARG A 73 -0.47 -14.03 6.89
CA ARG A 73 -0.83 -14.97 5.84
C ARG A 73 0.38 -15.04 4.94
N VAL A 74 1.41 -15.73 5.43
CA VAL A 74 2.35 -16.45 4.55
C VAL A 74 1.55 -17.60 3.92
N ALA A 75 0.58 -17.24 3.10
CA ALA A 75 -0.24 -18.19 2.38
C ALA A 75 0.57 -18.63 1.17
N THR A 76 0.92 -19.91 1.14
CA THR A 76 1.55 -20.56 -0.02
C THR A 76 0.67 -20.51 -1.28
N TRP A 77 -0.60 -20.11 -1.13
CA TRP A 77 -1.54 -19.84 -2.19
C TRP A 77 -2.32 -18.55 -1.88
N ARG A 78 -2.29 -17.59 -2.81
CA ARG A 78 -3.11 -16.36 -2.78
C ARG A 78 -4.03 -16.32 -4.00
N ASN A 79 -5.24 -15.82 -3.81
CA ASN A 79 -6.09 -15.45 -4.92
C ASN A 79 -5.54 -14.16 -5.56
N TRP A 80 -5.71 -14.05 -6.88
CA TRP A 80 -5.26 -12.93 -7.69
C TRP A 80 -6.36 -11.89 -7.92
N GLN A 81 -7.63 -12.23 -7.67
CA GLN A 81 -8.72 -11.27 -7.79
C GLN A 81 -8.84 -10.37 -6.55
N SER A 82 -9.35 -9.17 -6.78
CA SER A 82 -9.79 -8.23 -5.76
C SER A 82 -11.16 -8.57 -5.17
N GLU A 83 -11.37 -8.28 -3.87
CA GLU A 83 -12.70 -8.24 -3.26
C GLU A 83 -13.46 -6.95 -3.58
N VAL A 84 -12.81 -5.95 -4.18
CA VAL A 84 -13.46 -4.70 -4.56
C VAL A 84 -14.46 -4.97 -5.70
N PRO A 85 -15.74 -4.60 -5.56
CA PRO A 85 -16.72 -4.83 -6.61
C PRO A 85 -16.31 -4.16 -7.93
N GLN A 86 -16.38 -4.90 -9.04
CA GLN A 86 -16.02 -4.41 -10.37
C GLN A 86 -16.67 -3.06 -10.72
N GLU A 87 -17.95 -2.87 -10.36
CA GLU A 87 -18.66 -1.60 -10.60
C GLU A 87 -17.97 -0.41 -9.89
N LEU A 88 -17.43 -0.61 -8.69
CA LEU A 88 -16.67 0.42 -7.99
C LEU A 88 -15.31 0.65 -8.67
N LEU A 89 -14.58 -0.42 -9.02
CA LEU A 89 -13.33 -0.34 -9.77
C LEU A 89 -13.52 0.49 -11.07
N LEU A 90 -14.56 0.21 -11.84
CA LEU A 90 -14.85 0.93 -13.09
C LEU A 90 -15.20 2.42 -12.86
N ARG A 91 -15.88 2.76 -11.77
CA ARG A 91 -16.17 4.17 -11.42
C ARG A 91 -14.90 4.93 -11.02
N MET A 92 -14.02 4.29 -10.26
CA MET A 92 -12.72 4.86 -9.92
C MET A 92 -11.86 5.03 -11.17
N GLN A 93 -11.79 4.00 -12.04
CA GLN A 93 -11.04 4.04 -13.30
C GLN A 93 -11.43 5.22 -14.21
N ARG A 94 -12.71 5.60 -14.24
CA ARG A 94 -13.16 6.77 -15.01
C ARG A 94 -12.61 8.09 -14.47
N SER A 95 -12.32 8.14 -13.17
CA SER A 95 -11.90 9.35 -12.47
C SER A 95 -10.37 9.49 -12.40
N VAL A 96 -9.62 8.38 -12.33
CA VAL A 96 -8.14 8.42 -12.21
C VAL A 96 -7.48 9.13 -13.38
N HIS A 97 -8.03 9.02 -14.61
CA HIS A 97 -7.51 9.76 -15.76
C HIS A 97 -7.70 11.28 -15.67
N SER A 98 -8.59 11.77 -14.80
CA SER A 98 -8.79 13.20 -14.53
C SER A 98 -8.12 13.66 -13.23
N TYR A 99 -7.55 12.74 -12.46
CA TYR A 99 -6.87 13.07 -11.23
C TYR A 99 -5.52 13.74 -11.53
N THR A 100 -5.22 14.82 -10.82
CA THR A 100 -3.94 15.52 -10.94
C THR A 100 -3.34 15.75 -9.56
N TYR A 101 -2.03 15.56 -9.46
CA TYR A 101 -1.24 15.94 -8.31
C TYR A 101 -0.41 17.17 -8.69
N ARG A 102 -0.60 18.28 -7.98
CA ARG A 102 0.02 19.59 -8.29
C ARG A 102 -0.20 20.04 -9.75
N GLY A 103 -1.34 19.69 -10.35
CA GLY A 103 -1.68 20.03 -11.73
C GLY A 103 -1.09 19.09 -12.79
N VAL A 104 -0.31 18.08 -12.39
CA VAL A 104 0.24 17.04 -13.28
C VAL A 104 -0.59 15.78 -13.15
N GLN A 105 -0.91 15.12 -14.27
CA GLN A 105 -1.72 13.90 -14.23
C GLN A 105 -1.02 12.79 -13.43
N LEU A 106 -1.74 12.19 -12.48
CA LEU A 106 -1.29 11.07 -11.68
C LEU A 106 -2.36 9.99 -11.77
N VAL A 107 -2.09 8.92 -12.52
CA VAL A 107 -3.07 7.86 -12.80
C VAL A 107 -2.83 6.69 -11.85
N LYS A 108 -3.18 6.89 -10.57
CA LYS A 108 -3.18 5.83 -9.55
C LYS A 108 -4.52 5.84 -8.83
N ASP A 109 -4.97 4.68 -8.38
CA ASP A 109 -6.23 4.61 -7.65
C ASP A 109 -6.10 5.20 -6.24
N PRO A 110 -7.23 5.52 -5.57
CA PRO A 110 -7.19 6.09 -4.22
C PRO A 110 -6.60 5.16 -3.14
N PHE A 111 -6.68 3.84 -3.31
CA PHE A 111 -6.06 2.89 -2.39
C PHE A 111 -4.54 2.95 -2.52
N ASP A 112 -4.01 2.92 -3.74
CA ASP A 112 -2.57 2.98 -4.01
C ASP A 112 -1.96 4.29 -3.52
N LEU A 113 -2.67 5.40 -3.73
CA LEU A 113 -2.30 6.71 -3.17
C LEU A 113 -2.20 6.70 -1.64
N ALA A 114 -2.97 5.87 -0.94
CA ALA A 114 -2.89 5.70 0.50
C ALA A 114 -1.84 4.65 0.94
N LEU A 115 -1.58 3.64 0.11
CA LEU A 115 -0.61 2.57 0.38
C LEU A 115 0.84 3.03 0.18
N TYR A 116 1.13 3.82 -0.85
CA TYR A 116 2.48 4.31 -1.12
C TYR A 116 3.10 5.09 0.06
N PRO A 117 2.40 6.03 0.71
CA PRO A 117 2.88 6.67 1.94
C PRO A 117 3.26 5.67 3.04
N LEU A 118 2.46 4.62 3.25
CA LEU A 118 2.75 3.59 4.26
C LEU A 118 4.02 2.81 3.90
N LEU A 119 4.15 2.42 2.63
CA LEU A 119 5.32 1.72 2.13
C LEU A 119 6.58 2.59 2.26
N LEU A 120 6.54 3.84 1.79
CA LEU A 120 7.69 4.75 1.87
C LEU A 120 8.08 5.06 3.32
N TRP A 121 7.11 5.23 4.22
CA TRP A 121 7.38 5.46 5.63
C TRP A 121 8.10 4.28 6.29
N ARG A 122 7.66 3.05 5.98
CA ARG A 122 8.26 1.82 6.49
C ARG A 122 9.63 1.55 5.87
N LEU A 123 9.73 1.64 4.54
CA LEU A 123 10.92 1.26 3.77
C LEU A 123 12.03 2.31 3.86
N ARG A 124 11.65 3.59 3.86
CA ARG A 124 12.57 4.74 3.78
C ARG A 124 13.60 4.60 2.64
N PRO A 125 13.14 4.47 1.38
CA PRO A 125 14.04 4.13 0.27
C PRO A 125 15.07 5.24 0.03
N GLY A 126 16.30 4.82 -0.26
CA GLY A 126 17.35 5.72 -0.73
C GLY A 126 17.17 6.07 -2.21
N THR A 127 16.57 5.16 -2.99
CA THR A 127 16.28 5.37 -4.41
C THR A 127 14.94 4.74 -4.77
N ILE A 128 14.10 5.48 -5.48
CA ILE A 128 12.89 4.99 -6.13
C ILE A 128 13.17 4.94 -7.63
N VAL A 129 12.93 3.80 -8.27
CA VAL A 129 13.08 3.61 -9.72
C VAL A 129 11.71 3.31 -10.31
N GLU A 130 11.16 4.25 -11.05
CA GLU A 130 9.87 4.12 -11.71
C GLU A 130 10.05 3.81 -13.20
N ILE A 131 9.32 2.81 -13.70
CA ILE A 131 9.25 2.46 -15.12
C ILE A 131 7.84 2.78 -15.60
N GLY A 132 7.71 3.78 -16.48
CA GLY A 132 6.43 4.38 -16.89
C GLY A 132 6.22 5.74 -16.23
N SER A 133 6.75 6.80 -16.83
CA SER A 133 6.61 8.17 -16.30
C SER A 133 5.26 8.78 -16.64
N LYS A 134 4.73 8.49 -17.85
CA LYS A 134 3.55 9.14 -18.42
C LYS A 134 3.64 10.67 -18.39
N ALA A 135 2.94 11.34 -17.48
CA ALA A 135 2.97 12.79 -17.31
C ALA A 135 3.90 13.24 -16.17
N GLY A 136 4.46 12.32 -15.39
CA GLY A 136 5.39 12.60 -14.28
C GLY A 136 4.72 12.85 -12.92
N GLY A 137 3.39 12.70 -12.82
CA GLY A 137 2.67 13.00 -11.58
C GLY A 137 3.00 12.07 -10.42
N SER A 138 3.25 10.78 -10.70
CA SER A 138 3.67 9.80 -9.70
C SER A 138 5.09 10.05 -9.22
N ALA A 139 6.05 10.29 -10.12
CA ALA A 139 7.41 10.70 -9.74
C ALA A 139 7.42 11.97 -8.86
N LEU A 140 6.60 12.97 -9.21
CA LEU A 140 6.42 14.19 -8.43
C LEU A 140 5.85 13.89 -7.03
N TYR A 141 4.84 13.02 -6.96
CA TYR A 141 4.25 12.57 -5.71
C TYR A 141 5.26 11.86 -4.81
N PHE A 142 6.06 10.94 -5.37
CA PHE A 142 7.11 10.25 -4.63
C PHE A 142 8.18 11.22 -4.12
N GLY A 143 8.65 12.15 -4.96
CA GLY A 143 9.63 13.18 -4.56
C GLY A 143 9.14 14.06 -3.40
N ASP A 144 7.86 14.49 -3.44
CA ASP A 144 7.25 15.26 -2.36
C ASP A 144 7.10 14.42 -1.08
N LEU A 145 6.73 13.13 -1.18
CA LEU A 145 6.66 12.24 -0.03
C LEU A 145 8.03 12.02 0.62
N LEU A 146 9.09 11.83 -0.16
CA LEU A 146 10.45 11.74 0.37
C LEU A 146 10.82 12.99 1.15
N THR A 147 10.51 14.18 0.60
CA THR A 147 10.74 15.47 1.26
C THR A 147 9.94 15.59 2.56
N ASN A 148 8.64 15.31 2.51
CA ASN A 148 7.73 15.43 3.64
C ASN A 148 8.06 14.46 4.78
N PHE A 149 8.57 13.27 4.45
CA PHE A 149 8.99 12.28 5.43
C PHE A 149 10.43 12.44 5.89
N GLU A 150 11.16 13.44 5.40
CA GLU A 150 12.58 13.64 5.70
C GLU A 150 13.42 12.39 5.36
N ILE A 151 13.14 11.78 4.21
CA ILE A 151 13.91 10.66 3.66
C ILE A 151 14.93 11.24 2.69
N SER A 152 16.21 10.99 2.96
CA SER A 152 17.28 11.32 2.01
C SER A 152 17.30 10.28 0.89
N GLY A 153 16.68 10.61 -0.23
CA GLY A 153 16.65 9.75 -1.40
C GLY A 153 16.34 10.48 -2.70
N GLU A 154 16.28 9.74 -3.79
CA GLU A 154 16.02 10.24 -5.13
C GLU A 154 15.05 9.35 -5.91
N VAL A 155 14.44 9.91 -6.96
CA VAL A 155 13.49 9.23 -7.85
C VAL A 155 14.05 9.27 -9.26
N HIS A 156 14.23 8.11 -9.88
CA HIS A 156 14.58 7.96 -11.28
C HIS A 156 13.39 7.37 -12.03
N SER A 157 12.78 8.15 -12.92
CA SER A 157 11.61 7.73 -13.68
C SER A 157 11.99 7.56 -15.16
N TYR A 158 11.75 6.38 -15.71
CA TYR A 158 12.12 5.98 -17.07
C TYR A 158 10.88 5.81 -17.95
N ASP A 159 10.89 6.41 -19.14
CA ASP A 159 9.84 6.25 -20.13
C ASP A 159 10.42 6.34 -21.55
N VAL A 160 9.78 5.70 -22.52
CA VAL A 160 10.12 5.86 -23.94
C VAL A 160 9.83 7.28 -24.43
N PHE A 161 8.99 8.04 -23.71
CA PHE A 161 8.77 9.47 -23.87
C PHE A 161 9.03 10.17 -22.52
N PRO A 162 10.27 10.59 -22.23
CA PRO A 162 10.58 11.23 -20.95
C PRO A 162 9.82 12.55 -20.78
N VAL A 163 9.50 12.86 -19.53
CA VAL A 163 8.82 14.11 -19.14
C VAL A 163 9.82 15.26 -19.15
N GLU A 164 9.46 16.38 -19.77
CA GLU A 164 10.34 17.54 -19.95
C GLU A 164 9.87 18.79 -19.19
N ASP A 165 8.59 18.87 -18.83
CA ASP A 165 7.92 20.06 -18.30
C ASP A 165 7.56 19.97 -16.80
N VAL A 166 8.00 18.91 -16.13
CA VAL A 166 7.82 18.69 -14.69
C VAL A 166 9.17 18.67 -14.01
N GLU A 167 9.34 19.47 -12.96
CA GLU A 167 10.59 19.58 -12.21
C GLU A 167 10.38 19.34 -10.72
N HIS A 168 11.30 18.57 -10.11
CA HIS A 168 11.39 18.38 -8.67
C HIS A 168 12.86 18.13 -8.27
N PRO A 169 13.37 18.69 -7.15
CA PRO A 169 14.79 18.58 -6.79
C PRO A 169 15.33 17.15 -6.64
N LEU A 170 14.46 16.21 -6.27
CA LEU A 170 14.80 14.79 -6.07
C LEU A 170 14.40 13.89 -7.25
N VAL A 171 13.82 14.42 -8.33
CA VAL A 171 13.31 13.60 -9.45
C VAL A 171 14.17 13.81 -10.68
N ARG A 172 14.50 12.71 -11.36
CA ARG A 172 15.13 12.71 -12.68
C ARG A 172 14.32 11.85 -13.64
N PHE A 173 13.93 12.44 -14.76
CA PHE A 173 13.29 11.74 -15.86
C PHE A 173 14.34 11.30 -16.89
N HIS A 174 14.21 10.07 -17.36
CA HIS A 174 15.14 9.43 -18.28
C HIS A 174 14.38 8.82 -19.44
N ARG A 175 15.01 8.82 -20.62
CA ARG A 175 14.53 8.00 -21.73
C ARG A 175 14.94 6.55 -21.47
N GLY A 176 13.99 5.62 -21.50
CA GLY A 176 14.27 4.18 -21.33
C GLY A 176 13.08 3.31 -21.72
N ASP A 177 13.37 2.13 -22.26
CA ASP A 177 12.37 1.10 -22.55
C ASP A 177 12.42 0.05 -21.43
N GLY A 178 11.27 -0.21 -20.79
CA GLY A 178 11.17 -1.21 -19.72
C GLY A 178 11.54 -2.63 -20.15
N GLN A 179 11.45 -2.94 -21.46
CA GLN A 179 11.89 -4.24 -21.99
C GLN A 179 13.41 -4.34 -22.17
N HIS A 180 14.12 -3.21 -22.15
CA HIS A 180 15.55 -3.11 -22.49
C HIS A 180 16.28 -2.17 -21.50
N LEU A 181 16.02 -2.33 -20.20
CA LEU A 181 16.59 -1.45 -19.16
C LEU A 181 18.11 -1.51 -19.06
N ASP A 182 18.73 -2.61 -19.49
CA ASP A 182 20.18 -2.77 -19.56
C ASP A 182 20.86 -1.83 -20.57
N GLU A 183 20.11 -1.28 -21.52
CA GLU A 183 20.63 -0.28 -22.46
C GLU A 183 20.78 1.12 -21.83
N VAL A 184 20.07 1.38 -20.72
CA VAL A 184 19.97 2.72 -20.11
C VAL A 184 20.39 2.78 -18.65
N ILE A 185 20.42 1.64 -17.96
CA ILE A 185 20.88 1.51 -16.57
C ILE A 185 22.07 0.55 -16.55
N ASP A 186 23.27 1.10 -16.49
CA ASP A 186 24.49 0.31 -16.41
C ASP A 186 24.83 -0.12 -14.96
N ALA A 187 25.82 -1.01 -14.85
CA ALA A 187 26.26 -1.55 -13.56
C ALA A 187 26.83 -0.48 -12.62
N GLU A 188 27.41 0.59 -13.15
CA GLU A 188 27.95 1.70 -12.34
C GLU A 188 26.80 2.50 -11.73
N THR A 189 25.77 2.79 -12.51
CA THR A 189 24.53 3.44 -12.06
C THR A 189 23.85 2.62 -10.97
N LEU A 190 23.66 1.31 -11.19
CA LEU A 190 23.07 0.40 -10.20
C LEU A 190 23.87 0.35 -8.89
N ALA A 191 25.20 0.36 -8.99
CA ALA A 191 26.08 0.34 -7.82
C ALA A 191 26.09 1.68 -7.07
N GLY A 192 25.79 2.79 -7.75
CA GLY A 192 25.75 4.13 -7.19
C GLY A 192 24.46 4.45 -6.41
N TRP A 193 23.37 3.74 -6.67
CA TRP A 193 22.08 4.01 -6.01
C TRP A 193 22.08 3.67 -4.53
N ALA A 194 21.55 4.62 -3.74
CA ALA A 194 21.36 4.45 -2.31
C ALA A 194 20.22 3.47 -2.03
N ARG A 195 20.44 2.56 -1.08
CA ARG A 195 19.46 1.54 -0.66
C ARG A 195 18.71 1.94 0.62
N PRO A 196 17.51 1.40 0.90
CA PRO A 196 16.78 0.41 0.10
C PRO A 196 16.33 0.95 -1.26
N LEU A 197 16.31 0.07 -2.27
CA LEU A 197 15.70 0.34 -3.57
C LEU A 197 14.20 0.06 -3.48
N LEU A 198 13.41 0.95 -4.08
CA LEU A 198 12.02 0.69 -4.42
C LEU A 198 11.85 0.80 -5.93
N VAL A 199 11.58 -0.32 -6.59
CA VAL A 199 11.22 -0.34 -8.01
C VAL A 199 9.70 -0.28 -8.13
N VAL A 200 9.19 0.54 -9.05
CA VAL A 200 7.77 0.65 -9.38
C VAL A 200 7.62 0.46 -10.89
N GLU A 201 6.96 -0.61 -11.32
CA GLU A 201 6.66 -0.89 -12.72
C GLU A 201 5.19 -0.58 -13.00
N ASP A 202 4.95 0.47 -13.80
CA ASP A 202 3.63 1.01 -14.19
C ASP A 202 3.69 1.44 -15.67
N ALA A 203 4.21 0.56 -16.53
CA ALA A 203 4.48 0.88 -17.92
C ALA A 203 3.26 0.65 -18.83
N ASP A 204 3.37 -0.24 -19.83
CA ASP A 204 2.30 -0.50 -20.81
C ASP A 204 1.36 -1.64 -20.40
N HIS A 205 1.52 -2.16 -19.18
CA HIS A 205 0.75 -3.26 -18.61
C HIS A 205 0.82 -4.56 -19.45
N SER A 206 1.85 -4.70 -20.30
CA SER A 206 2.08 -5.91 -21.06
C SER A 206 2.81 -6.95 -20.20
N TYR A 207 2.62 -8.23 -20.54
CA TYR A 207 3.39 -9.29 -19.88
C TYR A 207 4.88 -9.13 -20.19
N GLU A 208 5.21 -8.76 -21.43
CA GLU A 208 6.56 -8.62 -21.96
C GLU A 208 7.37 -7.57 -21.19
N THR A 209 6.78 -6.39 -20.92
CA THR A 209 7.43 -5.36 -20.12
C THR A 209 7.57 -5.78 -18.66
N SER A 210 6.48 -6.19 -17.98
CA SER A 210 6.55 -6.55 -16.57
C SER A 210 7.54 -7.69 -16.29
N ILE A 211 7.60 -8.73 -17.14
CA ILE A 211 8.54 -9.83 -16.92
C ILE A 211 9.99 -9.43 -17.19
N ALA A 212 10.23 -8.51 -18.15
CA ALA A 212 11.56 -7.99 -18.43
C ALA A 212 12.08 -7.15 -17.24
N VAL A 213 11.25 -6.24 -16.72
CA VAL A 213 11.57 -5.42 -15.55
C VAL A 213 11.84 -6.30 -14.31
N LEU A 214 10.96 -7.27 -14.04
CA LEU A 214 11.14 -8.23 -12.93
C LEU A 214 12.48 -8.97 -13.03
N ARG A 215 12.82 -9.51 -14.21
CA ARG A 215 14.07 -10.25 -14.43
C ARG A 215 15.31 -9.36 -14.34
N PHE A 216 15.24 -8.16 -14.88
CA PHE A 216 16.34 -7.19 -14.80
C PHE A 216 16.65 -6.88 -13.34
N PHE A 217 15.65 -6.48 -12.56
CA PHE A 217 15.88 -6.11 -11.16
C PHE A 217 16.17 -7.32 -10.25
N ASP A 218 15.69 -8.53 -10.55
CA ASP A 218 16.02 -9.72 -9.75
C ASP A 218 17.52 -9.97 -9.61
N ALA A 219 18.30 -9.61 -10.63
CA ALA A 219 19.75 -9.71 -10.60
C ALA A 219 20.45 -8.65 -9.73
N HIS A 220 19.72 -7.61 -9.30
CA HIS A 220 20.29 -6.39 -8.71
C HIS A 220 19.69 -6.00 -7.35
N LEU A 221 18.48 -6.47 -7.03
CA LEU A 221 17.85 -6.27 -5.72
C LEU A 221 18.56 -7.09 -4.64
N GLN A 222 18.62 -6.51 -3.44
CA GLN A 222 19.18 -7.10 -2.23
C GLN A 222 18.08 -7.33 -1.18
N PRO A 223 18.32 -8.14 -0.14
CA PRO A 223 17.45 -8.21 1.02
C PRO A 223 17.01 -6.84 1.53
N GLY A 224 15.71 -6.64 1.69
CA GLY A 224 15.11 -5.41 2.13
C GLY A 224 14.79 -4.41 1.02
N ASP A 225 15.19 -4.66 -0.22
CA ASP A 225 14.69 -3.91 -1.38
C ASP A 225 13.32 -4.42 -1.83
N TRP A 226 12.61 -3.57 -2.56
CA TRP A 226 11.24 -3.81 -2.97
C TRP A 226 11.05 -3.60 -4.46
N ILE A 227 10.12 -4.37 -5.04
CA ILE A 227 9.58 -4.13 -6.37
C ILE A 227 8.06 -4.20 -6.32
N VAL A 228 7.41 -3.18 -6.86
CA VAL A 228 5.96 -3.08 -7.01
C VAL A 228 5.63 -3.20 -8.48
N ILE A 229 4.82 -4.20 -8.81
CA ILE A 229 4.27 -4.39 -10.14
C ILE A 229 2.81 -3.91 -10.12
N GLU A 230 2.51 -2.87 -10.88
CA GLU A 230 1.17 -2.27 -10.92
C GLU A 230 0.21 -3.00 -11.88
N ASP A 231 -1.05 -2.55 -11.92
CA ASP A 231 -2.09 -3.01 -12.86
C ASP A 231 -2.44 -4.51 -12.82
N GLY A 232 -2.21 -5.14 -11.67
CA GLY A 232 -2.74 -6.47 -11.37
C GLY A 232 -4.28 -6.54 -11.45
N ASN A 233 -4.98 -5.45 -11.13
CA ASN A 233 -6.45 -5.41 -11.12
C ASN A 233 -7.11 -5.41 -12.52
N LEU A 234 -6.36 -5.35 -13.62
CA LEU A 234 -6.93 -5.22 -14.96
C LEU A 234 -7.89 -6.35 -15.34
N SER A 235 -7.64 -7.58 -14.87
CA SER A 235 -8.57 -8.70 -15.08
C SER A 235 -9.86 -8.58 -14.27
N ASP A 236 -9.84 -7.88 -13.14
CA ASP A 236 -11.03 -7.57 -12.35
C ASP A 236 -11.84 -6.42 -12.98
N LEU A 237 -11.15 -5.41 -13.54
CA LEU A 237 -11.76 -4.30 -14.29
C LEU A 237 -12.43 -4.77 -15.58
N TYR A 238 -11.71 -5.57 -16.38
CA TYR A 238 -12.10 -5.92 -17.76
C TYR A 238 -12.07 -7.44 -18.02
N PRO A 239 -12.89 -8.25 -17.32
CA PRO A 239 -12.87 -9.71 -17.43
C PRO A 239 -13.12 -10.23 -18.86
N ALA A 240 -13.85 -9.48 -19.68
CA ALA A 240 -14.07 -9.82 -21.10
C ALA A 240 -12.80 -9.73 -21.96
N LEU A 241 -11.84 -8.88 -21.59
CA LEU A 241 -10.53 -8.75 -22.26
C LEU A 241 -9.52 -9.77 -21.72
N TYR A 242 -9.75 -10.30 -20.52
CA TYR A 242 -8.90 -11.25 -19.82
C TYR A 242 -9.67 -12.53 -19.47
N PRO A 243 -10.08 -13.36 -20.46
CA PRO A 243 -10.97 -14.51 -20.25
C PRO A 243 -10.39 -15.59 -19.31
N ASN A 244 -9.06 -15.60 -19.11
CA ASN A 244 -8.38 -16.50 -18.17
C ASN A 244 -8.20 -15.86 -16.78
N GLY A 245 -8.77 -14.69 -16.53
CA GLY A 245 -8.67 -13.97 -15.25
C GLY A 245 -7.23 -13.60 -14.88
N THR A 246 -6.42 -13.23 -15.87
CA THR A 246 -5.02 -12.83 -15.67
C THR A 246 -4.66 -11.71 -16.62
N SER A 247 -4.20 -10.59 -16.07
CA SER A 247 -3.59 -9.49 -16.82
C SER A 247 -2.14 -9.83 -17.21
N GLY A 248 -1.52 -8.96 -18.02
CA GLY A 248 -0.09 -9.02 -18.32
C GLY A 248 0.77 -9.07 -17.06
N PRO A 249 0.62 -8.09 -16.14
CA PRO A 249 1.34 -8.03 -14.87
C PRO A 249 1.13 -9.27 -14.00
N HIS A 250 -0.11 -9.76 -13.87
CA HIS A 250 -0.37 -11.01 -13.13
C HIS A 250 0.30 -12.23 -13.75
N ARG A 251 0.32 -12.33 -15.08
CA ARG A 251 0.99 -13.44 -15.77
C ARG A 251 2.49 -13.37 -15.49
N ALA A 252 3.08 -12.18 -15.53
CA ALA A 252 4.50 -11.96 -15.24
C ALA A 252 4.84 -12.31 -13.79
N LEU A 253 4.07 -11.80 -12.83
CA LEU A 253 4.22 -12.10 -11.40
C LEU A 253 4.13 -13.61 -11.11
N ARG A 254 3.14 -14.31 -11.67
CA ARG A 254 2.98 -15.77 -11.48
C ARG A 254 4.19 -16.53 -11.98
N GLU A 255 4.65 -16.23 -13.20
CA GLU A 255 5.81 -16.87 -13.79
C GLU A 255 7.08 -16.58 -12.97
N PHE A 256 7.31 -15.31 -12.68
CA PHE A 256 8.47 -14.84 -11.92
C PHE A 256 8.54 -15.52 -10.55
N LEU A 257 7.48 -15.41 -9.74
CA LEU A 257 7.46 -15.96 -8.40
C LEU A 257 7.64 -17.49 -8.39
N SER A 258 7.10 -18.20 -9.39
CA SER A 258 7.30 -19.66 -9.51
C SER A 258 8.75 -20.09 -9.74
N GLY A 259 9.59 -19.20 -10.30
CA GLY A 259 11.01 -19.44 -10.55
C GLY A 259 11.95 -18.78 -9.53
N THR A 260 11.41 -18.15 -8.48
CA THR A 260 12.21 -17.44 -7.49
C THR A 260 12.56 -18.27 -6.27
N ASP A 261 12.12 -19.52 -6.12
CA ASP A 261 12.45 -20.38 -4.96
C ASP A 261 12.23 -19.70 -3.58
N GLY A 262 11.27 -18.78 -3.49
CA GLY A 262 10.94 -18.07 -2.24
C GLY A 262 11.82 -16.84 -1.93
N ARG A 263 12.62 -16.36 -2.87
CA ARG A 263 13.42 -15.12 -2.73
C ARG A 263 12.59 -13.86 -2.47
N TYR A 264 11.32 -13.87 -2.86
CA TYR A 264 10.40 -12.76 -2.68
C TYR A 264 9.22 -13.13 -1.79
N ARG A 265 8.82 -12.16 -0.96
CA ARG A 265 7.60 -12.19 -0.17
C ARG A 265 6.59 -11.21 -0.76
N ILE A 266 5.38 -11.68 -1.06
CA ILE A 266 4.26 -10.77 -1.32
C ILE A 266 3.88 -10.08 0.00
N ALA A 267 3.89 -8.75 0.01
CA ALA A 267 3.47 -7.93 1.14
C ALA A 267 1.94 -7.89 1.25
N ALA A 268 1.36 -9.00 1.71
CA ALA A 268 -0.07 -9.16 1.94
C ALA A 268 -0.65 -8.03 2.81
N GLU A 269 0.13 -7.53 3.77
CA GLU A 269 -0.25 -6.43 4.65
C GLU A 269 -0.57 -5.12 3.91
N LEU A 270 -0.03 -4.93 2.69
CA LEU A 270 -0.35 -3.80 1.82
C LEU A 270 -1.48 -4.16 0.85
N CYS A 271 -1.40 -5.32 0.21
CA CYS A 271 -2.43 -5.79 -0.73
C CYS A 271 -3.82 -5.86 -0.07
N ASP A 272 -3.87 -6.28 1.19
CA ASP A 272 -5.10 -6.60 1.90
C ASP A 272 -5.53 -5.49 2.88
N PHE A 273 -4.84 -4.33 2.87
CA PHE A 273 -4.99 -3.27 3.89
C PHE A 273 -6.42 -2.75 4.05
N PHE A 274 -7.11 -2.50 2.94
CA PHE A 274 -8.49 -1.97 2.94
C PHE A 274 -9.55 -3.07 2.79
N ALA A 275 -9.25 -4.09 2.01
CA ALA A 275 -9.96 -5.36 1.81
C ALA A 275 -9.01 -6.26 1.01
N TYR A 276 -9.33 -7.55 0.79
CA TYR A 276 -8.42 -8.45 0.08
C TYR A 276 -8.11 -7.95 -1.34
N ASN A 277 -6.82 -7.78 -1.65
CA ASN A 277 -6.36 -7.19 -2.92
C ASN A 277 -7.10 -5.88 -3.30
N ALA A 278 -7.38 -5.00 -2.33
CA ALA A 278 -7.97 -3.68 -2.57
C ALA A 278 -6.90 -2.66 -2.95
N THR A 279 -6.37 -2.80 -4.17
CA THR A 279 -5.27 -2.03 -4.75
C THR A 279 -5.26 -2.32 -6.26
N SER A 280 -4.70 -1.42 -7.09
CA SER A 280 -4.45 -1.77 -8.50
C SER A 280 -3.31 -2.77 -8.65
N ASN A 281 -2.48 -2.92 -7.61
CA ASN A 281 -1.24 -3.69 -7.59
C ASN A 281 -1.49 -5.04 -6.87
N SER A 282 -2.58 -5.73 -7.21
CA SER A 282 -2.99 -6.95 -6.52
C SER A 282 -1.90 -8.03 -6.59
N ASN A 283 -1.41 -8.45 -5.42
CA ASN A 283 -0.22 -9.30 -5.23
C ASN A 283 1.10 -8.75 -5.81
N GLY A 284 1.14 -7.48 -6.18
CA GLY A 284 2.25 -6.83 -6.88
C GLY A 284 3.31 -6.22 -5.96
N PHE A 285 3.04 -6.05 -4.66
CA PHE A 285 4.03 -5.57 -3.70
C PHE A 285 4.96 -6.72 -3.26
N LEU A 286 6.20 -6.72 -3.75
CA LEU A 286 7.19 -7.76 -3.45
C LEU A 286 8.35 -7.18 -2.63
N GLU A 287 8.67 -7.83 -1.53
CA GLU A 287 9.88 -7.61 -0.75
C GLU A 287 10.90 -8.70 -1.07
N ARG A 288 12.14 -8.31 -1.37
CA ARG A 288 13.27 -9.23 -1.47
C ARG A 288 13.73 -9.63 -0.07
N ILE A 289 13.75 -10.92 0.25
CA ILE A 289 13.98 -11.41 1.62
C ILE A 289 15.29 -12.20 1.84
N ASP A 290 16.03 -12.55 0.79
CA ASP A 290 17.22 -13.40 0.84
C ASP A 290 18.46 -12.83 0.13
#